data_AF-A0A2D8UNM1-F1
#
_entry.id   AF-A0A2D8UNM1-F1
#
_cell.length_a   1.000
_cell.length_b   1.000
_cell.length_c   1.000
_cell.angle_alpha   90.00
_cell.angle_beta   90.00
_cell.angle_gamma   90.00
#
_symmetry.space_group_name_H-M   'P 1'
#
loop_
_entity.id
_entity.type
_entity.pdbx_description
1 polymer ?
#
loop_
_entity_poly.entity_id
_entity_poly.type
_entity_poly.pdbx_seq_one_letter_code
_entity_poly.pdbx_strand_id
1 'polypeptide(L)'
;MALRHWLTKLEENHQELDYLQLIHKKIIQDSETAYNLQQVRRKNTLAFASLCKYEQELKKVLEYSYGMYDLGLANHHEKKRVEFINTDKSFFDFKISFYKKLSKYSIR
;
A
#
# COMPACT_ATOMS: atom_id res chain seq x y z
N MET A 1 -7.76 -14.56 -6.75
CA MET A 1 -6.30 -14.47 -6.98
C MET A 1 -5.77 -13.04 -6.86
N ALA A 2 -6.44 -12.03 -7.45
CA ALA A 2 -6.01 -10.63 -7.39
C ALA A 2 -5.95 -10.01 -5.97
N LEU A 3 -6.94 -10.25 -5.11
CA LEU A 3 -6.98 -9.64 -3.77
C LEU A 3 -5.81 -10.04 -2.86
N ARG A 4 -5.45 -11.33 -2.85
CA ARG A 4 -4.31 -11.82 -2.07
C ARG A 4 -3.01 -11.18 -2.54
N HIS A 5 -2.84 -11.01 -3.85
CA HIS A 5 -1.69 -10.31 -4.40
C HIS A 5 -1.64 -8.85 -3.92
N TRP A 6 -2.77 -8.14 -3.90
CA TRP A 6 -2.82 -6.76 -3.39
C TRP A 6 -2.43 -6.67 -1.91
N LEU A 7 -2.94 -7.58 -1.08
CA LEU A 7 -2.60 -7.66 0.34
C LEU A 7 -1.11 -7.93 0.54
N THR A 8 -0.55 -8.93 -0.13
CA THR A 8 0.88 -9.25 -0.06
C THR A 8 1.72 -8.06 -0.52
N LYS A 9 1.33 -7.37 -1.59
CA LYS A 9 2.06 -6.20 -2.07
C LYS A 9 2.07 -5.05 -1.05
N LEU A 10 0.94 -4.77 -0.40
CA LEU A 10 0.87 -3.75 0.64
C LEU A 10 1.67 -4.16 1.90
N GLU A 11 1.74 -5.45 2.22
CA GLU A 11 2.59 -5.97 3.30
C GLU A 11 4.08 -5.81 2.98
N GLU A 12 4.51 -6.16 1.76
CA GLU A 12 5.87 -5.90 1.26
C GLU A 12 6.21 -4.41 1.32
N ASN A 13 5.29 -3.54 0.87
CA ASN A 13 5.47 -2.09 0.92
C ASN A 13 5.62 -1.60 2.38
N HIS A 14 4.93 -2.21 3.34
CA HIS A 14 5.08 -1.89 4.76
C HIS A 14 6.49 -2.23 5.27
N GLN A 15 7.00 -3.42 4.93
CA GLN A 15 8.36 -3.84 5.28
C GLN A 15 9.41 -2.92 4.63
N GLU A 16 9.25 -2.57 3.36
CA GLU A 16 10.17 -1.65 2.67
C GLU A 16 10.14 -0.26 3.33
N LEU A 17 8.98 0.26 3.72
CA LEU A 17 8.85 1.52 4.46
C LEU A 17 9.57 1.51 5.81
N ASP A 18 9.67 0.37 6.49
CA ASP A 18 10.45 0.25 7.73
C ASP A 18 11.95 0.34 7.47
N TYR A 19 12.45 -0.29 6.41
CA TYR A 19 13.85 -0.12 6.01
C TYR A 19 14.15 1.32 5.57
N LEU A 20 13.27 1.95 4.77
CA LEU A 20 13.42 3.36 4.37
C LEU A 20 13.42 4.29 5.59
N GLN A 21 12.63 3.98 6.63
CA GLN A 21 12.63 4.75 7.88
C GLN A 21 13.96 4.66 8.63
N LEU A 22 14.61 3.49 8.62
CA LEU A 22 15.94 3.31 9.21
C LEU A 22 17.00 4.08 8.42
N ILE A 23 16.97 4.01 7.09
CA ILE A 23 17.89 4.76 6.21
C ILE A 23 17.70 6.26 6.41
N HIS A 24 16.44 6.72 6.48
CA HIS A 24 16.12 8.11 6.72
C HIS A 24 16.76 8.63 8.01
N LYS A 25 16.58 7.90 9.12
CA LYS A 25 17.14 8.28 10.43
C LYS A 25 18.66 8.35 10.46
N LYS A 26 19.34 7.58 9.60
CA LYS A 26 20.82 7.47 9.61
C LYS A 26 21.51 8.38 8.59
N ILE A 27 20.90 8.60 7.43
CA ILE A 27 21.57 9.22 6.27
C ILE A 27 20.87 10.51 5.88
N ILE A 28 19.57 10.45 5.60
CA ILE A 28 18.85 11.57 4.98
C ILE A 28 18.51 12.66 6.00
N GLN A 29 17.89 12.27 7.12
CA GLN A 29 17.62 13.09 8.29
C GLN A 29 16.84 14.40 8.07
N ASP A 30 16.21 14.59 6.90
CA ASP A 30 15.40 15.78 6.61
C ASP A 30 13.92 15.61 7.00
N SER A 31 13.28 16.69 7.48
CA SER A 31 11.90 16.67 8.00
C SER A 31 10.84 16.44 6.91
N GLU A 32 11.08 16.92 5.69
CA GLU A 32 10.17 16.76 4.56
C GLU A 32 10.03 15.27 4.19
N THR A 33 11.15 14.55 4.06
CA THR A 33 11.16 13.11 3.79
C THR A 33 10.51 12.34 4.94
N ALA A 34 10.74 12.74 6.20
CA ALA A 34 10.10 12.12 7.36
C ALA A 34 8.57 12.23 7.29
N TYR A 35 8.06 13.42 7.00
CA TYR A 35 6.63 13.67 6.83
C TYR A 35 6.04 12.85 5.69
N ASN A 36 6.68 12.87 4.51
CA ASN A 36 6.23 12.12 3.34
C ASN A 36 6.22 10.61 3.59
N LEU A 37 7.24 10.07 4.27
CA LEU A 37 7.30 8.67 4.67
C LEU A 37 6.11 8.32 5.56
N GLN A 38 5.81 9.13 6.58
CA GLN A 38 4.70 8.90 7.48
C GLN A 38 3.34 8.93 6.75
N GLN A 39 3.16 9.87 5.82
CA GLN A 39 1.95 9.98 5.01
C GLN A 39 1.73 8.72 4.15
N VAL A 40 2.78 8.25 3.47
CA VAL A 40 2.72 7.04 2.64
C VAL A 40 2.47 5.80 3.51
N ARG A 41 3.12 5.69 4.67
CA ARG A 41 2.87 4.60 5.64
C ARG A 41 1.43 4.56 6.12
N ARG A 42 0.84 5.72 6.43
CA ARG A 42 -0.57 5.81 6.81
C ARG A 42 -1.48 5.34 5.67
N LYS A 43 -1.26 5.83 4.45
CA LYS A 43 -2.03 5.39 3.27
C LYS A 43 -1.95 3.87 3.06
N ASN A 44 -0.75 3.31 3.11
CA ASN A 44 -0.53 1.87 2.96
C ASN A 44 -1.27 1.06 4.03
N THR A 45 -1.19 1.50 5.29
CA THR A 45 -1.86 0.84 6.43
C THR A 45 -3.39 0.89 6.29
N LEU A 46 -3.94 2.04 5.90
CA LEU A 46 -5.38 2.20 5.71
C LEU A 46 -5.89 1.33 4.55
N ALA A 47 -5.16 1.30 3.42
CA ALA A 47 -5.50 0.45 2.29
C ALA A 47 -5.42 -1.04 2.65
N PHE A 48 -4.40 -1.46 3.41
CA PHE A 48 -4.28 -2.85 3.86
C PHE A 48 -5.47 -3.26 4.73
N ALA A 49 -5.81 -2.46 5.76
CA ALA A 49 -6.97 -2.71 6.61
C ALA A 49 -8.29 -2.74 5.82
N SER A 50 -8.44 -1.81 4.87
CA SER A 50 -9.58 -1.72 3.96
C SER A 50 -9.74 -2.99 3.10
N LEU A 51 -8.64 -3.53 2.58
CA LEU A 51 -8.63 -4.78 1.81
C LEU A 51 -8.84 -6.02 2.69
N CYS A 52 -8.32 -6.06 3.93
CA CYS A 52 -8.60 -7.14 4.87
C CYS A 52 -10.08 -7.23 5.19
N LYS A 53 -10.73 -6.07 5.44
CA LYS A 53 -12.17 -6.01 5.67
C LYS A 53 -12.94 -6.51 4.44
N TYR A 54 -12.53 -6.07 3.25
CA TYR A 54 -13.13 -6.53 2.00
C TYR A 54 -12.97 -8.05 1.79
N GLU A 55 -11.81 -8.62 2.13
CA GLU A 55 -11.60 -10.08 2.07
C GLU A 55 -12.58 -10.83 2.99
N GLN A 56 -12.81 -10.31 4.20
CA GLN A 56 -13.78 -10.89 5.13
C GLN A 56 -15.21 -10.80 4.60
N GLU A 57 -15.59 -9.68 3.99
CA GLU A 57 -16.90 -9.49 3.35
C GLU A 57 -17.10 -10.48 2.19
N LEU A 58 -16.08 -10.68 1.35
CA LEU A 58 -16.12 -11.68 0.28
C LEU A 58 -16.30 -13.11 0.79
N LYS A 59 -15.59 -13.49 1.86
CA LYS A 59 -15.73 -14.82 2.47
C LYS A 59 -17.17 -15.07 2.91
N LYS A 60 -17.79 -14.09 3.58
CA LYS A 60 -19.21 -14.17 3.96
C LYS A 60 -20.13 -14.30 2.75
N VAL A 61 -19.93 -13.51 1.70
CA VAL A 61 -20.76 -13.61 0.49
C VAL A 61 -20.65 -15.01 -0.12
N LEU A 62 -19.44 -15.54 -0.28
CA LEU A 62 -19.22 -16.89 -0.83
C LEU A 62 -19.85 -18.00 0.02
N GLU A 63 -19.90 -17.83 1.34
CA GLU A 63 -20.53 -18.79 2.26
C GLU A 63 -22.07 -18.80 2.14
N TYR A 64 -22.70 -17.69 1.76
CA TYR A 64 -24.16 -17.53 1.77
C TYR A 64 -24.82 -17.31 0.39
N SER A 65 -24.06 -17.04 -0.67
CA SER A 65 -24.62 -16.70 -1.99
C SER A 65 -24.76 -17.91 -2.92
N TYR A 66 -25.98 -18.17 -3.40
CA TYR A 66 -26.27 -19.10 -4.50
C TYR A 66 -26.28 -18.37 -5.85
N GLY A 67 -25.17 -18.46 -6.60
CA GLY A 67 -25.16 -18.60 -8.06
C GLY A 67 -25.47 -17.41 -8.98
N MET A 68 -25.82 -16.21 -8.51
CA MET A 68 -26.07 -15.06 -9.39
C MET A 68 -24.89 -14.09 -9.45
N TYR A 69 -24.54 -13.63 -10.65
CA TYR A 69 -23.54 -12.58 -10.86
C TYR A 69 -24.05 -11.24 -10.29
N ASP A 70 -23.37 -10.73 -9.27
CA ASP A 70 -23.73 -9.48 -8.60
C ASP A 70 -22.90 -8.30 -9.15
N LEU A 71 -23.54 -7.44 -9.95
CA LEU A 71 -22.95 -6.20 -10.46
C LEU A 71 -22.48 -5.26 -9.34
N GLY A 72 -23.15 -5.26 -8.19
CA GLY A 72 -22.74 -4.51 -7.00
C GLY A 72 -21.40 -5.00 -6.47
N LEU A 73 -21.21 -6.32 -6.42
CA LEU A 73 -19.95 -6.94 -6.00
C LEU A 73 -18.81 -6.62 -6.96
N ALA A 74 -19.07 -6.72 -8.27
CA ALA A 74 -18.09 -6.38 -9.30
C ALA A 74 -17.65 -4.90 -9.20
N ASN A 75 -18.61 -3.98 -9.05
CA ASN A 75 -18.32 -2.55 -8.86
C ASN A 75 -17.55 -2.28 -7.56
N HIS A 76 -17.86 -3.01 -6.48
CA HIS A 76 -17.14 -2.87 -5.22
C HIS A 76 -15.69 -3.39 -5.34
N HIS A 77 -15.49 -4.54 -6.01
CA HIS A 77 -14.17 -5.08 -6.31
C HIS A 77 -13.32 -4.08 -7.09
N GLU A 78 -13.90 -3.45 -8.12
CA GLU A 78 -13.21 -2.48 -8.95
C GLU A 78 -12.80 -1.22 -8.16
N LYS A 79 -13.67 -0.72 -7.27
CA LYS A 79 -13.31 0.37 -6.36
C LYS A 79 -12.10 0.00 -5.49
N LYS A 80 -12.07 -1.22 -4.96
CA LYS A 80 -10.95 -1.72 -4.16
C LYS A 80 -9.66 -1.87 -4.97
N ARG A 81 -9.77 -2.29 -6.23
CA ARG A 81 -8.65 -2.33 -7.18
C ARG A 81 -8.05 -0.94 -7.39
N VAL A 82 -8.89 0.07 -7.64
CA VAL A 82 -8.44 1.46 -7.83
C VAL A 82 -7.78 2.02 -6.56
N GLU A 83 -8.36 1.76 -5.38
CA GLU A 83 -7.79 2.14 -4.08
C GLU A 83 -6.38 1.55 -3.89
N PHE A 84 -6.21 0.26 -4.20
CA PHE A 84 -4.92 -0.41 -4.18
C PHE A 84 -3.91 0.22 -5.15
N ILE A 85 -4.28 0.37 -6.44
CA ILE A 85 -3.39 0.92 -7.49
C ILE A 85 -2.90 2.32 -7.10
N ASN A 86 -3.80 3.17 -6.60
CA ASN A 86 -3.43 4.53 -6.19
C ASN A 86 -2.48 4.53 -4.99
N THR A 87 -2.67 3.59 -4.06
CA THR A 87 -1.79 3.46 -2.89
C THR A 87 -0.42 2.94 -3.29
N ASP A 88 -0.35 1.90 -4.13
CA ASP A 88 0.91 1.33 -4.61
C ASP A 88 1.70 2.34 -5.46
N LYS A 89 1.02 3.09 -6.32
CA LYS A 89 1.63 4.20 -7.07
C LYS A 89 2.18 5.29 -6.14
N SER A 90 1.42 5.69 -5.12
CA SER A 90 1.90 6.68 -4.13
C SER A 90 3.14 6.21 -3.39
N PHE A 91 3.26 4.91 -3.10
CA PHE A 91 4.46 4.32 -2.52
C PHE A 91 5.63 4.32 -3.52
N PHE A 92 5.38 3.90 -4.76
CA PHE A 92 6.39 3.90 -5.82
C PHE A 92 6.97 5.31 -6.06
N ASP A 93 6.12 6.32 -6.20
CA ASP A 93 6.55 7.71 -6.44
C ASP A 93 7.41 8.23 -5.28
N PHE A 94 7.00 7.94 -4.04
CA PHE A 94 7.80 8.26 -2.86
C PHE A 94 9.15 7.54 -2.87
N LYS A 95 9.17 6.25 -3.21
CA LYS A 95 10.38 5.45 -3.27
C LYS A 95 11.39 6.00 -4.28
N ILE A 96 10.94 6.37 -5.48
CA ILE A 96 11.80 7.01 -6.48
C ILE A 96 12.36 8.33 -5.97
N SER A 97 11.53 9.17 -5.34
CA SER A 97 11.98 10.43 -4.74
C SER A 97 13.01 10.21 -3.62
N PHE A 98 12.77 9.21 -2.76
CA PHE A 98 13.66 8.82 -1.68
C PHE A 98 15.03 8.38 -2.22
N TYR A 99 15.05 7.49 -3.23
CA TYR A 99 16.30 7.03 -3.84
C TYR A 99 17.05 8.13 -4.58
N LYS A 100 16.33 9.07 -5.21
CA LYS A 100 16.94 10.27 -5.81
C LYS A 100 17.57 11.19 -4.77
N LYS A 101 17.00 11.30 -3.56
CA LYS A 101 17.64 11.99 -2.44
C LYS A 101 18.87 11.21 -1.99
N LEU A 102 18.73 9.90 -1.75
CA LEU A 102 19.81 9.03 -1.30
C LEU A 102 21.02 9.03 -2.25
N SER A 103 20.82 9.03 -3.56
CA SER A 103 21.90 9.00 -4.55
C SER A 103 22.76 10.28 -4.56
N LYS A 104 22.31 11.37 -3.93
CA LYS A 104 23.08 12.61 -3.78
C LYS A 104 24.00 12.58 -2.56
N TYR A 105 23.79 11.64 -1.63
CA TYR A 105 24.67 11.49 -0.49
C TYR A 105 25.94 10.74 -0.95
N SER A 106 27.07 11.46 -0.97
CA SER A 106 28.39 10.84 -1.05
C SER A 106 28.79 10.43 0.36
N ILE A 107 29.16 9.16 0.53
CA ILE A 107 29.93 8.74 1.70
C ILE A 107 31.26 9.50 1.59
N ARG A 108 31.53 10.39 2.55
CA ARG A 108 32.83 11.03 2.74
C ARG A 108 33.50 10.37 3.93
#